data_AF-A0A9X1GID8-F1
#
_entry.id   AF-A0A9X1GID8-F1
#
_cell.length_a   1.000
_cell.length_b   1.000
_cell.length_c   1.000
_cell.angle_alpha   90.00
_cell.angle_beta   90.00
_cell.angle_gamma   90.00
#
_symmetry.space_group_name_H-M   'P 1'
#
loop_
_entity.id
_entity.type
_entity.pdbx_description
1 polymer ?
#
loop_
_entity_poly.entity_id
_entity_poly.type
_entity_poly.pdbx_seq_one_letter_code
_entity_poly.pdbx_strand_id
1 'polypeptide(L)'
;YIFTTTSSMTPTIVTENNRLRLAVGSPGGSTIITQVLQIILNVLAYKMDVGAAVSVPRIHHQWLPDELRVESWGLDALTWQDLRRRGHKIRETAPWGNANAITVTEDGTLEGAADPRGDGYPRGY
;
A
#
# COMPACT_ATOMS: atom_id res chain seq x y z
N TYR A 1 -32.10 4.83 -16.43
CA TYR A 1 -31.18 5.39 -15.42
C TYR A 1 -30.18 4.31 -15.05
N ILE A 2 -28.89 4.50 -15.36
CA ILE A 2 -27.82 3.59 -14.95
C ILE A 2 -27.30 4.10 -13.60
N PHE A 3 -27.45 3.32 -12.54
CA PHE A 3 -26.80 3.62 -11.26
C PHE A 3 -25.38 3.06 -11.31
N THR A 4 -24.38 3.94 -11.30
CA THR A 4 -22.99 3.51 -11.06
C THR A 4 -22.75 3.49 -9.55
N THR A 5 -22.39 2.33 -9.01
CA THR A 5 -21.99 2.19 -7.61
C THR A 5 -20.64 2.87 -7.37
N THR A 6 -20.47 3.48 -6.19
CA THR A 6 -19.18 4.04 -5.79
C THR A 6 -18.17 2.93 -5.55
N SER A 7 -16.93 3.14 -6.00
CA SER A 7 -15.83 2.21 -5.83
C SER A 7 -14.63 2.90 -5.19
N SER A 8 -13.94 2.20 -4.31
CA SER A 8 -12.64 2.62 -3.76
C SER A 8 -11.46 2.22 -4.65
N MET A 9 -11.70 1.66 -5.84
CA MET A 9 -10.63 1.33 -6.77
C MET A 9 -9.81 2.58 -7.12
N THR A 10 -8.49 2.49 -6.94
CA THR A 10 -7.57 3.61 -7.14
C THR A 10 -6.37 3.17 -8.00
N PRO A 11 -6.58 2.75 -9.26
CA PRO A 11 -5.46 2.53 -10.16
C PRO A 11 -4.70 3.85 -10.32
N THR A 12 -3.41 3.87 -10.01
CA THR A 12 -2.64 5.10 -9.89
C THR A 12 -1.36 5.04 -10.72
N ILE A 13 -1.10 6.11 -11.47
CA ILE A 13 0.16 6.35 -12.17
C ILE A 13 0.74 7.65 -11.63
N VAL A 14 1.97 7.57 -11.12
CA VAL A 14 2.78 8.73 -10.73
C VAL A 14 3.75 9.04 -11.85
N THR A 15 3.81 10.31 -12.25
CA THR A 15 4.79 10.80 -13.20
C THR A 15 5.71 11.82 -12.54
N GLU A 16 6.96 11.85 -12.99
CA GLU A 16 7.95 12.85 -12.63
C GLU A 16 8.56 13.38 -13.92
N ASN A 17 8.54 14.70 -14.13
CA ASN A 17 8.99 15.34 -15.38
C ASN A 17 8.35 14.72 -16.64
N ASN A 18 7.05 14.44 -16.60
CA ASN A 18 6.28 13.77 -17.66
C ASN A 18 6.75 12.36 -18.04
N ARG A 19 7.57 11.72 -17.20
CA ARG A 19 7.98 10.31 -17.36
C ARG A 19 7.34 9.46 -16.28
N LEU A 20 7.08 8.19 -16.60
CA LEU A 20 6.58 7.22 -15.62
C LEU A 20 7.56 7.13 -14.46
N ARG A 21 7.05 7.22 -13.23
CA ARG A 21 7.83 6.98 -12.01
C ARG A 21 7.35 5.75 -11.26
N LEU A 22 6.04 5.55 -11.17
CA LEU A 22 5.40 4.43 -10.48
C LEU A 22 4.01 4.17 -11.08
N ALA A 23 3.67 2.93 -11.35
CA ALA A 23 2.29 2.49 -11.58
C ALA A 23 1.91 1.48 -10.48
N VAL A 24 0.75 1.66 -9.84
CA VAL A 24 0.34 0.83 -8.69
C VAL A 24 -1.17 0.70 -8.61
N GLY A 25 -1.63 -0.46 -8.13
CA GLY A 25 -3.02 -0.69 -7.74
C GLY A 25 -3.13 -1.89 -6.79
N SER A 26 -4.28 -2.04 -6.14
CA SER A 26 -4.58 -3.16 -5.26
C SER A 26 -6.09 -3.40 -5.15
N PRO A 27 -6.56 -4.65 -4.92
CA PRO A 27 -7.89 -4.93 -4.41
C PRO A 27 -7.97 -4.69 -2.88
N GLY A 28 -9.18 -4.77 -2.30
CA GLY A 28 -9.36 -4.70 -0.85
C GLY A 28 -10.47 -3.77 -0.35
N GLY A 29 -11.43 -3.40 -1.21
CA GLY A 29 -12.56 -2.55 -0.83
C GLY A 29 -12.10 -1.19 -0.29
N SER A 30 -12.59 -0.79 0.88
CA SER A 30 -12.24 0.48 1.53
C SER A 30 -10.75 0.66 1.81
N THR A 31 -9.99 -0.45 1.91
CA THR A 31 -8.55 -0.39 2.21
C THR A 31 -7.70 -0.04 0.99
N ILE A 32 -8.24 -0.08 -0.23
CA ILE A 32 -7.48 0.17 -1.47
C ILE A 32 -6.78 1.53 -1.42
N ILE A 33 -7.49 2.56 -0.96
CA ILE A 33 -7.00 3.93 -0.89
C ILE A 33 -5.72 4.01 -0.03
N THR A 34 -5.76 3.48 1.18
CA THR A 34 -4.61 3.51 2.09
C THR A 34 -3.48 2.58 1.66
N GLN A 35 -3.79 1.46 1.01
CA GLN A 35 -2.77 0.54 0.47
C GLN A 35 -1.95 1.25 -0.61
N VAL A 36 -2.63 1.86 -1.59
CA VAL A 36 -1.99 2.62 -2.67
C VAL A 36 -1.20 3.81 -2.10
N LEU A 37 -1.77 4.55 -1.15
CA LEU A 37 -1.07 5.65 -0.48
C LEU A 37 0.24 5.19 0.19
N GLN A 38 0.20 4.10 0.96
CA GLN A 38 1.39 3.57 1.63
C GLN A 38 2.47 3.17 0.63
N ILE A 39 2.12 2.48 -0.46
CA ILE A 39 3.10 2.07 -1.47
C ILE A 39 3.73 3.30 -2.14
N ILE A 40 2.94 4.33 -2.46
CA ILE A 40 3.45 5.58 -3.03
C ILE A 40 4.44 6.25 -2.06
N LEU A 41 4.11 6.35 -0.77
CA LEU A 41 5.00 6.92 0.25
C LEU A 41 6.27 6.08 0.42
N ASN A 42 6.14 4.75 0.46
CA ASN A 42 7.26 3.82 0.60
C ASN A 42 8.27 3.99 -0.53
N VAL A 43 7.80 4.06 -1.78
CA VAL A 43 8.69 4.23 -2.94
C VAL A 43 9.24 5.66 -3.02
N LEU A 44 8.39 6.68 -2.89
CA LEU A 44 8.77 8.05 -3.23
C LEU A 44 9.38 8.83 -2.05
N ALA A 45 8.84 8.65 -0.85
CA ALA A 45 9.29 9.36 0.36
C ALA A 45 10.34 8.56 1.12
N TYR A 46 10.10 7.26 1.35
CA TYR A 46 11.03 6.40 2.08
C TYR A 46 12.08 5.71 1.19
N LYS A 47 12.01 5.93 -0.13
CA LYS A 47 12.99 5.43 -1.11
C LYS A 47 13.22 3.91 -1.04
N MET A 48 12.17 3.17 -0.67
CA MET A 48 12.21 1.71 -0.66
C MET A 48 12.23 1.18 -2.09
N ASP A 49 12.90 0.04 -2.29
CA ASP A 49 12.70 -0.76 -3.50
C ASP A 49 11.23 -1.19 -3.60
N VAL A 50 10.73 -1.37 -4.82
CA VAL A 50 9.29 -1.60 -5.03
C VAL A 50 8.81 -2.93 -4.41
N GLY A 51 9.69 -3.94 -4.35
CA GLY A 51 9.41 -5.22 -3.71
C GLY A 51 9.16 -5.06 -2.22
N ALA A 52 10.06 -4.38 -1.51
CA ALA A 52 9.91 -4.03 -0.10
C ALA A 52 8.70 -3.12 0.11
N ALA A 53 8.52 -2.08 -0.71
CA ALA A 53 7.42 -1.13 -0.59
C ALA A 53 6.04 -1.79 -0.63
N VAL A 54 5.88 -2.83 -1.47
CA VAL A 54 4.66 -3.64 -1.56
C VAL A 54 4.56 -4.65 -0.40
N SER A 55 5.69 -5.20 0.04
CA SER A 55 5.74 -6.30 1.01
C SER A 55 5.58 -5.86 2.46
N VAL A 56 6.09 -4.68 2.83
CA VAL A 56 6.07 -4.21 4.22
C VAL A 56 4.66 -4.24 4.83
N PRO A 57 4.54 -4.48 6.15
CA PRO A 57 3.26 -4.49 6.82
C PRO A 57 2.46 -3.20 6.65
N ARG A 58 1.14 -3.33 6.61
CA ARG A 58 0.21 -2.24 6.32
C ARG A 58 -0.55 -1.78 7.55
N ILE A 59 -0.95 -0.52 7.52
CA ILE A 59 -1.89 0.08 8.46
C ILE A 59 -3.08 0.70 7.74
N HIS A 60 -4.24 0.78 8.40
CA HIS A 60 -5.45 1.33 7.83
C HIS A 60 -6.38 1.92 8.89
N HIS A 61 -6.89 3.12 8.63
CA HIS A 61 -7.97 3.74 9.38
C HIS A 61 -8.93 4.40 8.40
N GLN A 62 -10.23 4.12 8.51
CA GLN A 62 -11.27 4.60 7.58
C GLN A 62 -12.35 5.42 8.27
N TRP A 63 -11.98 6.07 9.37
CA TRP A 63 -12.85 6.82 10.28
C TRP A 63 -13.85 5.94 11.06
N LEU A 64 -14.70 5.18 10.37
CA LEU A 64 -15.62 4.22 10.97
C LEU A 64 -15.41 2.81 10.38
N PRO A 65 -15.29 1.76 11.22
CA PRO A 65 -15.15 1.82 12.68
C PRO A 65 -13.89 2.60 13.11
N ASP A 66 -13.97 3.22 14.28
CA ASP A 66 -12.88 4.00 14.90
C ASP A 66 -11.82 3.05 15.47
N GLU A 67 -11.06 2.42 14.58
CA GLU A 67 -9.95 1.52 14.90
C GLU A 67 -8.81 1.67 13.89
N LEU A 68 -7.57 1.64 14.38
CA LEU A 68 -6.38 1.53 13.55
C LEU A 68 -6.10 0.05 13.33
N ARG A 69 -6.39 -0.42 12.12
CA ARG A 69 -6.07 -1.78 11.69
C ARG A 69 -4.60 -1.85 11.31
N VAL A 70 -3.92 -2.89 11.78
CA VAL A 70 -2.48 -3.09 11.59
C VAL A 70 -2.26 -4.56 11.24
N GLU A 71 -1.46 -4.85 10.22
CA GLU A 71 -1.07 -6.23 9.94
C GLU A 71 -0.17 -6.80 11.04
N SER A 72 -0.22 -8.11 11.25
CA SER A 72 0.64 -8.78 12.23
C SER A 72 2.11 -8.41 12.08
N TRP A 73 2.75 -8.13 13.23
CA TRP A 73 4.13 -7.66 13.33
C TRP A 73 4.45 -6.35 12.60
N GLY A 74 3.42 -5.57 12.24
CA GLY A 74 3.60 -4.31 11.51
C GLY A 74 4.06 -3.11 12.33
N LEU A 75 4.06 -3.22 13.65
CA LEU A 75 4.53 -2.19 14.57
C LEU A 75 5.44 -2.81 15.62
N ASP A 76 6.55 -2.15 15.92
CA ASP A 76 7.36 -2.49 17.09
C ASP A 76 6.65 -2.11 18.39
N ALA A 77 7.12 -2.66 19.52
CA ALA A 77 6.49 -2.47 20.81
C ALA A 77 6.45 -1.00 21.28
N LEU A 78 7.45 -0.18 20.94
CA LEU A 78 7.49 1.23 21.33
C LEU A 78 6.47 2.02 20.51
N THR A 79 6.41 1.81 19.20
CA THR A 79 5.42 2.47 18.34
C THR A 79 4.00 2.07 18.73
N TRP A 80 3.77 0.80 19.03
CA TRP A 80 2.46 0.32 19.49
C TRP A 80 2.01 1.01 20.78
N GLN A 81 2.90 1.14 21.77
CA GLN A 81 2.61 1.82 23.03
C GLN A 81 2.36 3.31 22.84
N ASP A 82 3.16 4.00 22.02
CA ASP A 82 2.99 5.43 21.78
C ASP A 82 1.65 5.74 21.08
N LEU A 83 1.27 4.93 20.08
CA LEU A 83 -0.02 5.09 19.40
C LEU A 83 -1.20 4.86 20.35
N ARG A 84 -1.14 3.83 21.23
CA ARG A 84 -2.16 3.63 22.26
C ARG A 84 -2.25 4.80 23.24
N ARG A 85 -1.10 5.34 23.67
CA ARG A 85 -1.05 6.52 24.55
C ARG A 85 -1.68 7.76 23.92
N ARG A 86 -1.58 7.90 22.59
CA ARG A 86 -2.24 8.96 21.82
C ARG A 86 -3.74 8.72 21.59
N GLY A 87 -4.29 7.59 22.04
CA GLY A 87 -5.72 7.27 21.98
C GLY A 87 -6.12 6.37 20.81
N HIS A 88 -5.18 5.85 20.01
CA HIS A 88 -5.53 4.95 18.93
C HIS A 88 -5.99 3.58 19.46
N LYS A 89 -7.16 3.13 19.01
CA LYS A 89 -7.66 1.76 19.23
C LYS A 89 -7.04 0.85 18.18
N ILE A 90 -5.91 0.26 18.52
CA ILE A 90 -5.18 -0.61 17.59
C ILE A 90 -5.79 -2.01 17.57
N ARG A 91 -6.11 -2.49 16.37
CA ARG A 91 -6.57 -3.86 16.11
C ARG A 91 -5.60 -4.53 15.14
N GLU A 92 -4.92 -5.57 15.63
CA GLU A 92 -4.12 -6.42 14.77
C GLU A 92 -5.03 -7.30 13.90
N THR A 93 -4.70 -7.44 12.62
CA THR A 93 -5.43 -8.29 11.68
C THR A 93 -4.48 -9.11 10.83
N ALA A 94 -5.00 -10.20 10.26
CA ALA A 94 -4.29 -10.93 9.22
C ALA A 94 -3.94 -9.98 8.04
N PRO A 95 -2.85 -10.27 7.30
CA PRO A 95 -2.49 -9.51 6.11
C PRO A 95 -3.63 -9.37 5.10
N TRP A 96 -3.72 -8.23 4.40
CA TRP A 96 -4.77 -7.94 3.44
C TRP A 96 -4.26 -7.26 2.17
N GLY A 97 -5.05 -7.35 1.10
CA GLY A 97 -4.73 -6.76 -0.19
C GLY A 97 -3.95 -7.71 -1.10
N ASN A 98 -3.73 -7.26 -2.33
CA ASN A 98 -2.93 -7.99 -3.33
C ASN A 98 -2.41 -6.97 -4.36
N ALA A 99 -1.56 -6.07 -3.88
CA ALA A 99 -1.05 -4.96 -4.66
C ALA A 99 -0.06 -5.40 -5.73
N ASN A 100 -0.11 -4.75 -6.89
CA ASN A 100 0.89 -4.92 -7.94
C ASN A 100 1.43 -3.54 -8.32
N ALA A 101 2.75 -3.46 -8.49
CA ALA A 101 3.42 -2.20 -8.77
C ALA A 101 4.56 -2.37 -9.78
N ILE A 102 4.82 -1.32 -10.55
CA ILE A 102 5.99 -1.18 -11.43
C ILE A 102 6.60 0.19 -11.19
N THR A 103 7.90 0.25 -10.91
CA THR A 103 8.67 1.49 -10.76
C THR A 103 9.72 1.62 -11.86
N VAL A 104 10.05 2.86 -12.21
CA VAL A 104 11.30 3.17 -12.93
C VAL A 104 12.35 3.51 -11.88
N THR A 105 13.49 2.83 -11.92
CA THR A 105 14.65 3.07 -11.04
C THR A 105 15.48 4.27 -11.53
N GLU A 106 16.47 4.68 -10.74
CA GLU A 106 17.33 5.82 -11.09
C GLU A 106 18.18 5.57 -12.33
N ASP A 107 18.56 4.32 -12.60
CA ASP A 107 19.30 3.92 -13.82
C ASP A 107 18.38 3.71 -15.04
N GLY A 108 17.07 3.94 -14.89
CA GLY A 108 16.08 3.85 -15.96
C GLY A 108 15.56 2.44 -16.22
N THR A 109 15.95 1.45 -15.42
CA THR A 109 15.41 0.09 -15.50
C THR A 109 14.00 0.01 -14.89
N LEU A 110 13.28 -1.05 -15.22
CA LEU A 110 11.95 -1.32 -14.67
C LEU A 110 12.04 -2.41 -13.61
N GLU A 111 11.51 -2.12 -12.43
CA GLU A 111 11.30 -3.10 -11.39
C GLU A 111 9.80 -3.33 -11.19
N GLY A 112 9.39 -4.59 -11.20
CA GLY A 112 8.03 -5.01 -10.88
C GLY A 112 7.96 -5.66 -9.51
N ALA A 113 6.83 -5.51 -8.83
CA ALA A 113 6.50 -6.21 -7.59
C ALA A 113 5.08 -6.74 -7.63
N ALA A 114 4.93 -7.99 -7.18
CA ALA A 114 3.66 -8.59 -6.83
C ALA A 114 3.60 -8.77 -5.31
N ASP A 115 2.40 -8.63 -4.74
CA ASP A 115 2.19 -8.76 -3.29
C ASP A 115 2.54 -10.17 -2.79
N PRO A 116 3.39 -10.32 -1.75
CA PRO A 116 3.61 -11.63 -1.13
C PRO A 116 2.36 -12.20 -0.44
N ARG A 117 1.31 -11.38 -0.27
CA ARG A 117 0.00 -11.82 0.25
C ARG A 117 -0.84 -12.56 -0.80
N GLY A 118 -0.43 -12.56 -2.07
CA GLY A 118 -1.06 -13.30 -3.16
C GLY A 118 -0.09 -14.23 -3.87
N ASP A 119 -0.57 -14.92 -4.90
CA ASP A 119 0.20 -15.94 -5.65
C ASP A 119 0.86 -15.39 -6.92
N GLY A 120 0.85 -14.07 -7.10
CA GLY A 120 1.36 -13.40 -8.31
C GLY A 120 2.88 -13.27 -8.32
N TYR A 121 3.46 -13.08 -9.50
CA TYR A 121 4.85 -12.69 -9.66
C TYR A 121 5.03 -11.74 -10.85
N PRO A 122 5.93 -10.75 -10.74
CA PRO A 122 6.25 -9.87 -11.86
C PRO A 122 7.14 -10.60 -12.88
N ARG A 123 7.00 -10.26 -14.16
CA ARG A 123 7.86 -10.78 -15.24
C ARG A 123 8.07 -9.70 -16.31
N GLY A 124 9.29 -9.60 -16.83
CA GLY A 124 9.71 -8.65 -17.87
C GLY A 124 10.84 -9.21 -18.74
N TYR A 125 11.31 -8.42 -19.70
CA TYR A 125 12.43 -8.73 -20.61
C TYR A 125 13.29 -7.49 -20.83
#